data_AF-A0A0F9J3R2-F1
#
_entry.id   AF-A0A0F9J3R2-F1
#
_cell.length_a   1.000
_cell.length_b   1.000
_cell.length_c   1.000
_cell.angle_alpha   90.00
_cell.angle_beta   90.00
_cell.angle_gamma   90.00
#
_symmetry.space_group_name_H-M   'P 1'
#
loop_
_entity.id
_entity.type
_entity.pdbx_description
1 polymer ?
#
loop_
_entity_poly.entity_id
_entity_poly.type
_entity_poly.pdbx_seq_one_letter_code
_entity_poly.pdbx_strand_id
1 'polypeptide(L)'
;MREPIDFMVSTQLVINQMSEGIIGVVVVLAALVTEGHPLLINTLDDMNIRGSQIWVGYKDHCGENIELFIRCIQARCPDMVNTINTECLEEQAVTEGA
;
A
#
# COMPACT_ATOMS: atom_id res chain seq x y z
N MET A 1 5.60 10.01 10.38
CA MET A 1 4.20 9.80 9.99
C MET A 1 3.89 10.80 8.91
N ARG A 2 3.60 10.30 7.71
CA ARG A 2 3.38 11.12 6.52
C ARG A 2 2.07 11.89 6.65
N GLU A 3 1.97 13.05 6.01
CA GLU A 3 0.68 13.74 5.86
C GLU A 3 -0.28 12.87 5.04
N PRO A 4 -1.53 12.66 5.50
CA PRO A 4 -2.54 11.89 4.77
C PRO A 4 -2.75 12.42 3.36
N ILE A 5 -2.99 11.53 2.40
CA ILE A 5 -3.32 11.93 1.02
C ILE A 5 -4.78 12.38 0.96
N ASP A 6 -5.05 13.42 0.18
CA ASP A 6 -6.42 13.82 -0.12
C ASP A 6 -7.04 12.83 -1.13
N PHE A 7 -7.98 12.01 -0.66
CA PHE A 7 -8.70 11.03 -1.50
C PHE A 7 -9.90 11.62 -2.25
N MET A 8 -10.19 12.93 -2.10
CA MET A 8 -11.26 13.61 -2.86
C MET A 8 -10.81 14.05 -4.26
N VAL A 9 -9.55 13.78 -4.62
CA VAL A 9 -8.99 14.04 -5.95
C VAL A 9 -9.22 12.84 -6.90
N SER A 10 -8.76 12.96 -8.15
CA SER A 10 -8.90 11.86 -9.11
C SER A 10 -8.09 10.62 -8.69
N THR A 11 -8.61 9.43 -8.95
CA THR A 11 -7.93 8.15 -8.67
C THR A 11 -6.51 8.10 -9.24
N GLN A 12 -6.30 8.67 -10.43
CA GLN A 12 -4.98 8.73 -11.05
C GLN A 12 -3.98 9.55 -10.22
N LEU A 13 -4.41 10.67 -9.64
CA LEU A 13 -3.55 11.50 -8.80
C LEU A 13 -3.22 10.80 -7.49
N VAL A 14 -4.21 10.14 -6.87
CA VAL A 14 -3.99 9.31 -5.68
C VAL A 14 -2.97 8.20 -5.96
N ILE A 15 -3.12 7.46 -7.07
CA ILE A 15 -2.17 6.41 -7.46
C ILE A 15 -0.76 7.00 -7.64
N ASN A 16 -0.63 8.15 -8.31
CA ASN A 16 0.66 8.79 -8.50
C ASN A 16 1.30 9.20 -7.16
N GLN A 17 0.53 9.78 -6.23
CA GLN A 17 1.02 10.17 -4.90
C GLN A 17 1.41 8.95 -4.06
N MET A 18 0.56 7.93 -3.99
CA MET A 18 0.82 6.69 -3.26
C MET A 18 2.01 5.90 -3.83
N SER A 19 2.27 6.01 -5.13
CA SER A 19 3.39 5.32 -5.77
C SER A 19 4.76 5.93 -5.50
N GLU A 20 4.81 7.19 -5.05
CA GLU A 20 6.06 7.96 -4.88
C GLU A 20 6.98 7.89 -6.11
N GLY A 21 6.40 7.80 -7.32
CA GLY A 21 7.12 7.71 -8.59
C GLY A 21 7.60 6.31 -8.98
N ILE A 22 7.32 5.28 -8.20
CA ILE A 22 7.73 3.90 -8.47
C ILE A 22 6.73 3.23 -9.42
N ILE A 23 7.15 2.99 -10.67
CA ILE A 23 6.31 2.42 -11.73
C ILE A 23 5.69 1.07 -11.32
N GLY A 24 6.46 0.20 -10.66
CA GLY A 24 5.94 -1.09 -10.17
C GLY A 24 4.76 -0.93 -9.21
N VAL A 25 4.80 0.10 -8.37
CA VAL A 25 3.73 0.41 -7.41
C VAL A 25 2.49 0.94 -8.13
N VAL A 26 2.66 1.76 -9.18
CA VAL A 26 1.54 2.20 -10.03
C VAL A 26 0.77 1.00 -10.57
N VAL A 27 1.47 -0.04 -11.02
CA VAL A 27 0.84 -1.27 -11.54
C VAL A 27 0.07 -2.01 -10.44
N VAL A 28 0.65 -2.15 -9.25
CA VAL A 28 -0.02 -2.81 -8.11
C VAL A 28 -1.29 -2.06 -7.69
N LEU A 29 -1.21 -0.73 -7.59
CA LEU A 29 -2.36 0.10 -7.22
C LEU A 29 -3.45 0.10 -8.30
N ALA A 30 -3.07 0.12 -9.58
CA ALA A 30 -4.03 -0.03 -10.68
C ALA A 30 -4.72 -1.39 -10.64
N ALA A 31 -4.00 -2.46 -10.30
CA ALA A 31 -4.58 -3.79 -10.12
C ALA A 31 -5.64 -3.80 -9.01
N LEU A 32 -5.41 -3.15 -7.86
CA LEU A 32 -6.43 -3.01 -6.81
C LEU A 32 -7.71 -2.33 -7.33
N VAL A 33 -7.57 -1.31 -8.19
CA VAL A 33 -8.74 -0.65 -8.81
C VAL A 33 -9.46 -1.59 -9.78
N THR A 34 -8.72 -2.30 -10.64
CA THR A 34 -9.28 -3.24 -11.62
C THR A 34 -9.99 -4.41 -10.96
N GLU A 35 -9.48 -4.91 -9.83
CA GLU A 35 -10.11 -5.96 -9.01
C GLU A 35 -11.31 -5.43 -8.18
N GLY A 36 -11.68 -4.16 -8.32
CA GLY A 36 -12.85 -3.59 -7.64
C GLY A 36 -12.60 -3.18 -6.18
N HIS A 37 -11.34 -3.00 -5.79
CA HIS A 37 -10.91 -2.64 -4.44
C HIS A 37 -10.18 -1.28 -4.34
N PRO A 38 -10.65 -0.19 -4.98
CA PRO A 38 -9.96 1.11 -4.96
C PRO A 38 -9.84 1.70 -3.55
N LEU A 39 -10.77 1.39 -2.64
CA LEU A 39 -10.75 1.89 -1.26
C LEU A 39 -9.61 1.31 -0.41
N LEU A 40 -9.01 0.19 -0.82
CA LEU A 40 -7.85 -0.38 -0.11
C LEU A 40 -6.60 0.51 -0.23
N ILE A 41 -6.58 1.42 -1.21
CA ILE A 41 -5.52 2.42 -1.32
C ILE A 41 -5.58 3.39 -0.12
N ASN A 42 -6.78 3.76 0.35
CA ASN A 42 -6.93 4.52 1.59
C ASN A 42 -6.48 3.72 2.81
N THR A 43 -6.79 2.43 2.86
CA THR A 43 -6.35 1.57 3.96
C THR A 43 -4.82 1.45 4.03
N LEU A 44 -4.15 1.33 2.88
CA LEU A 44 -2.68 1.38 2.81
C LEU A 44 -2.16 2.72 3.36
N ASP A 45 -2.83 3.82 3.03
CA ASP A 45 -2.46 5.14 3.54
C ASP A 45 -2.62 5.25 5.06
N ASP A 46 -3.75 4.77 5.58
CA ASP A 46 -4.04 4.70 7.02
C ASP A 46 -3.02 3.80 7.77
N MET A 47 -2.37 2.88 7.07
CA MET A 47 -1.29 2.03 7.59
C MET A 47 0.09 2.68 7.45
N ASN A 48 0.17 3.93 6.96
CA ASN A 48 1.41 4.63 6.59
C ASN A 48 2.26 3.83 5.57
N ILE A 49 1.63 3.10 4.65
CA ILE A 49 2.28 2.30 3.61
C ILE A 49 2.17 3.02 2.27
N ARG A 50 3.30 3.49 1.74
CA ARG A 50 3.40 4.15 0.42
C ARG A 50 4.68 3.72 -0.30
N GLY A 51 4.75 4.00 -1.61
CA GLY A 51 5.96 3.83 -2.41
C GLY A 51 6.53 2.41 -2.30
N SER A 52 7.81 2.32 -1.97
CA SER A 52 8.55 1.04 -1.90
C SER A 52 7.93 0.05 -0.92
N GLN A 53 7.27 0.52 0.14
CA GLN A 53 6.62 -0.34 1.12
C GLN A 53 5.45 -1.13 0.50
N ILE A 54 4.71 -0.53 -0.44
CA ILE A 54 3.67 -1.24 -1.20
C ILE A 54 4.32 -2.35 -2.04
N TRP A 55 5.48 -2.06 -2.65
CA TRP A 55 6.22 -3.03 -3.44
C TRP A 55 6.71 -4.20 -2.59
N VAL A 56 7.30 -3.94 -1.41
CA VAL A 56 7.73 -4.98 -0.45
C VAL A 56 6.55 -5.83 0.02
N GLY A 57 5.44 -5.19 0.41
CA GLY A 57 4.24 -5.89 0.85
C GLY A 57 3.66 -6.80 -0.24
N TYR A 58 3.61 -6.33 -1.49
CA TYR A 58 3.10 -7.09 -2.62
C TYR A 58 4.05 -8.19 -3.10
N LYS A 59 5.32 -7.85 -3.33
CA LYS A 59 6.29 -8.75 -3.93
C LYS A 59 6.90 -9.70 -2.91
N ASP A 60 7.49 -9.15 -1.85
CA ASP A 60 8.34 -9.93 -0.95
C ASP A 60 7.51 -10.68 0.08
N HIS A 61 6.44 -10.07 0.60
CA HIS A 61 5.53 -10.74 1.53
C HIS A 61 4.44 -11.56 0.82
N CYS A 62 3.77 -11.01 -0.19
CA CYS A 62 2.66 -11.70 -0.87
C CYS A 62 3.08 -12.52 -2.09
N GLY A 63 4.36 -12.54 -2.48
CA GLY A 63 4.85 -13.33 -3.61
C GLY A 63 4.23 -12.92 -4.96
N GLU A 64 3.95 -11.62 -5.13
CA GLU A 64 3.26 -11.07 -6.31
C GLU A 64 1.83 -11.61 -6.52
N ASN A 65 1.19 -12.07 -5.44
CA ASN A 65 -0.20 -12.53 -5.47
C ASN A 65 -1.15 -11.40 -5.02
N ILE A 66 -1.92 -10.86 -5.97
CA ILE A 66 -2.86 -9.75 -5.72
C ILE A 66 -3.97 -10.13 -4.73
N GLU A 67 -4.50 -11.36 -4.78
CA GLU A 67 -5.55 -11.81 -3.87
C GLU A 67 -5.03 -11.90 -2.43
N LEU A 68 -3.80 -12.39 -2.25
CA LEU A 68 -3.16 -12.43 -0.94
C LEU A 68 -2.89 -11.02 -0.43
N PHE A 69 -2.41 -10.13 -1.29
CA PHE A 69 -2.16 -8.74 -0.93
C PHE A 69 -3.44 -8.02 -0.49
N ILE A 70 -4.55 -8.19 -1.23
CA ILE A 70 -5.89 -7.69 -0.86
C ILE A 70 -6.28 -8.16 0.55
N ARG A 71 -6.15 -9.47 0.83
CA ARG A 71 -6.48 -10.05 2.14
C ARG A 71 -5.60 -9.45 3.24
N CYS A 72 -4.31 -9.27 2.99
CA CYS A 72 -3.38 -8.70 3.96
C CYS A 72 -3.71 -7.24 4.29
N ILE A 73 -4.11 -6.43 3.30
CA ILE A 73 -4.54 -5.04 3.55
C ILE A 73 -5.83 -5.01 4.36
N GLN A 74 -6.84 -5.81 3.96
CA GLN A 74 -8.12 -5.90 4.66
C GLN A 74 -7.96 -6.33 6.12
N ALA A 75 -7.08 -7.29 6.37
CA ALA A 75 -6.79 -7.79 7.71
C ALA A 75 -5.78 -6.94 8.49
N ARG A 76 -5.22 -5.88 7.88
CA ARG A 76 -4.10 -5.08 8.43
C ARG A 76 -2.98 -5.99 8.96
N CYS A 77 -2.55 -6.93 8.12
CA CYS A 77 -1.69 -8.06 8.46
C CYS A 77 -0.41 -7.64 9.20
N PRO A 78 -0.20 -8.08 10.46
CA PRO A 78 1.01 -7.76 11.22
C PRO A 78 2.29 -8.29 10.57
N ASP A 79 2.25 -9.46 9.95
CA ASP A 79 3.43 -10.07 9.32
C ASP A 79 3.87 -9.29 8.07
N MET A 80 2.91 -8.76 7.30
CA MET A 80 3.18 -7.86 6.18
C MET A 80 3.83 -6.57 6.69
N VAL A 81 3.29 -5.97 7.74
CA VAL A 81 3.83 -4.75 8.36
C VAL A 81 5.25 -4.99 8.89
N ASN A 82 5.50 -6.12 9.56
CA ASN A 82 6.83 -6.48 10.05
C ASN A 82 7.84 -6.68 8.90
N THR A 83 7.42 -7.33 7.82
CA THR A 83 8.24 -7.50 6.61
C THR A 83 8.61 -6.13 6.03
N ILE A 84 7.62 -5.25 5.87
CA ILE A 84 7.82 -3.89 5.39
C ILE A 84 8.80 -3.12 6.28
N ASN A 85 8.60 -3.13 7.60
CA ASN A 85 9.43 -2.37 8.54
C ASN A 85 10.87 -2.91 8.67
N THR A 86 11.08 -4.19 8.30
CA THR A 86 12.41 -4.79 8.24
C THR A 86 13.19 -4.30 7.02
N GLU A 87 12.52 -4.19 5.87
CA GLU A 87 13.14 -3.81 4.60
C GLU A 87 13.17 -2.29 4.35
N CYS A 88 12.19 -1.56 4.90
CA CYS A 88 12.02 -0.11 4.72
C CYS A 88 12.21 0.62 6.05
N LEU A 89 13.42 1.15 6.29
CA LEU A 89 13.80 1.73 7.58
C LEU A 89 13.39 3.19 7.78
N GLU A 90 13.10 3.92 6.69
CA GLU A 90 12.89 5.38 6.72
C GLU A 90 11.53 5.77 7.32
N GLU A 91 10.47 5.01 7.01
CA GLU A 91 9.11 5.22 7.51
C GLU A 91 8.53 3.90 8.01
N GLN A 92 7.84 3.95 9.15
CA GLN A 92 7.27 2.76 9.78
C GLN A 92 5.80 2.59 9.39
N ALA A 93 5.48 1.44 8.82
CA ALA A 93 4.12 0.95 8.63
C ALA A 93 3.49 0.52 9.96
N VAL A 94 2.17 0.63 10.07
CA VAL A 94 1.41 0.36 11.29
C VAL A 94 0.16 -0.48 11.02
N THR A 95 -0.22 -1.32 11.98
CA THR A 95 -1.45 -2.13 11.91
C THR A 95 -2.69 -1.36 12.35
N GLU A 96 -2.55 -0.28 13.11
CA GLU A 96 -3.64 0.60 13.54
C GLU A 96 -3.32 2.03 13.08
N GLY A 97 -4.31 2.69 12.48
CA GLY A 97 -4.15 4.09 12.05
C GLY A 97 -4.11 5.01 13.25
N ALA A 98 -3.44 6.16 13.10
CA ALA A 98 -3.44 7.21 14.10
C ALA A 98 -4.75 8.01 14.11
#